data_AF-A0AAW9IJR1-F1
#
_entry.id   AF-A0AAW9IJR1-F1
#
_cell.length_a   1.000
_cell.length_b   1.000
_cell.length_c   1.000
_cell.angle_alpha   90.00
_cell.angle_beta   90.00
_cell.angle_gamma   90.00
#
_symmetry.space_group_name_H-M   'P 1'
#
loop_
_entity.id
_entity.type
_entity.pdbx_description
1 polymer ?
#
loop_
_entity_poly.entity_id
_entity_poly.type
_entity_poly.pdbx_seq_one_letter_code
_entity_poly.pdbx_strand_id
1 'polypeptide(L)'
;EIGEAFPKLVYLLDEHNCLEGGKYDYITKLAAKCTARRLVPDYQSAKIMRMNYEGNTFPPMGCRSHLSPWKDEEGNYKWYGRFNQGVISLNLPQIGIIADGGMELFWDMLNQRLELCKEALLTRHNMLLGTSSDVSPIHWQHGAIARLEKEENIDKLLKDGYSTLSLGYVG
;
A
#
# COMPACT_ATOMS: atom_id res chain seq x y z
N GLU A 1 14.31 -18.16 -20.43
CA GLU A 1 15.03 -17.70 -19.23
C GLU A 1 14.01 -17.05 -18.32
N ILE A 2 13.76 -17.61 -17.13
CA ILE A 2 12.83 -16.99 -16.17
C ILE A 2 13.48 -15.70 -15.67
N GLY A 3 12.74 -14.60 -15.61
CA GLY A 3 13.26 -13.30 -15.17
C GLY A 3 13.69 -13.33 -13.70
N GLU A 4 14.56 -12.40 -13.32
CA GLU A 4 14.92 -12.20 -11.91
C GLU A 4 13.69 -11.79 -11.10
N ALA A 5 13.60 -12.27 -9.85
CA ALA A 5 12.48 -11.96 -8.97
C ALA A 5 12.48 -10.49 -8.49
N PHE A 6 13.65 -9.86 -8.42
CA PHE A 6 13.83 -8.48 -7.95
C PHE A 6 14.94 -7.75 -8.72
N PRO A 7 14.88 -6.41 -8.84
CA PRO A 7 13.81 -5.54 -8.35
C PRO A 7 12.51 -5.70 -9.13
N LYS A 8 11.37 -5.55 -8.45
CA LYS A 8 10.08 -5.46 -9.13
C LYS A 8 10.05 -4.16 -9.94
N LEU A 9 9.60 -4.22 -11.18
CA LEU A 9 9.42 -3.05 -12.03
C LEU A 9 7.93 -2.73 -12.16
N VAL A 10 7.57 -1.46 -11.98
CA VAL A 10 6.20 -0.94 -12.20
C VAL A 10 6.29 0.17 -13.23
N TYR A 11 5.55 0.04 -14.33
CA TYR A 11 5.47 0.99 -15.43
C TYR A 11 4.15 1.75 -15.38
N LEU A 12 4.21 3.07 -15.21
CA LEU A 12 3.03 3.93 -15.23
C LEU A 12 2.61 4.19 -16.68
N LEU A 13 1.41 3.76 -17.04
CA LEU A 13 0.74 4.08 -18.30
C LEU A 13 -0.05 5.37 -18.15
N ASP A 14 0.20 6.29 -19.07
CA ASP A 14 -0.35 7.64 -19.11
C ASP A 14 -0.57 8.09 -20.58
N GLU A 15 -1.12 9.29 -20.77
CA GLU A 15 -1.61 9.79 -22.06
C GLU A 15 -0.56 9.81 -23.20
N HIS A 16 0.74 9.86 -22.87
CA HIS A 16 1.81 9.94 -23.87
C HIS A 16 2.54 8.61 -24.12
N ASN A 17 2.16 7.54 -23.41
CA ASN A 17 2.79 6.23 -23.50
C ASN A 17 1.77 5.07 -23.43
N CYS A 18 0.53 5.29 -23.89
CA CYS A 18 -0.54 4.30 -23.85
C CYS A 18 -0.76 3.52 -25.17
N LEU A 19 0.18 3.58 -26.13
CA LEU A 19 0.10 2.94 -27.45
C LEU A 19 -0.99 3.50 -28.38
N GLU A 20 -1.38 4.76 -28.18
CA GLU A 20 -2.38 5.49 -28.98
C GLU A 20 -1.76 6.55 -29.91
N GLY A 21 -0.46 6.43 -30.22
CA GLY A 21 0.29 7.41 -31.02
C GLY A 21 1.07 8.43 -30.18
N GLY A 22 1.23 8.18 -28.88
CA GLY A 22 1.93 9.03 -27.95
C GLY A 22 3.45 9.08 -28.20
N LYS A 23 4.07 10.21 -27.84
CA LYS A 23 5.52 10.46 -28.02
C LYS A 23 6.41 9.34 -27.45
N TYR A 24 5.97 8.69 -26.39
CA TYR A 24 6.75 7.69 -25.64
C TYR A 24 6.24 6.26 -25.83
N ASP A 25 5.36 6.00 -26.80
CA ASP A 25 4.85 4.64 -27.09
C ASP A 25 5.94 3.63 -27.42
N TYR A 26 7.09 4.09 -27.93
CA TYR A 26 8.24 3.21 -28.16
C TYR A 26 8.78 2.61 -26.85
N ILE A 27 8.68 3.34 -25.72
CA ILE A 27 9.04 2.85 -24.39
C ILE A 27 8.03 1.79 -23.95
N THR A 28 6.74 2.00 -24.18
CA THR A 28 5.69 1.02 -23.85
C THR A 28 5.82 -0.25 -24.66
N LYS A 29 6.19 -0.15 -25.95
CA LYS A 29 6.55 -1.31 -26.79
C LYS A 29 7.74 -2.07 -26.21
N LEU A 30 8.76 -1.35 -25.71
CA LEU A 30 9.91 -1.96 -25.04
C LEU A 30 9.52 -2.64 -23.73
N ALA A 31 8.69 -1.99 -22.91
CA ALA A 31 8.15 -2.55 -21.68
C ALA A 31 7.36 -3.84 -21.96
N ALA A 32 6.48 -3.84 -22.97
CA ALA A 32 5.71 -5.03 -23.35
C ALA A 32 6.61 -6.19 -23.80
N LYS A 33 7.67 -5.89 -24.57
CA LYS A 33 8.70 -6.87 -24.94
C LYS A 33 9.44 -7.42 -23.72
N CYS A 34 9.70 -6.57 -22.72
CA CYS A 34 10.30 -6.99 -21.46
C CYS A 34 9.35 -7.92 -20.69
N THR A 35 8.09 -7.54 -20.50
CA THR A 35 7.09 -8.35 -19.79
C THR A 35 6.91 -9.71 -20.44
N ALA A 36 6.83 -9.79 -21.77
CA ALA A 36 6.72 -11.06 -22.50
C ALA A 36 7.91 -12.01 -22.29
N ARG A 37 9.09 -11.48 -21.93
CA ARG A 37 10.32 -12.27 -21.74
C ARG A 37 10.70 -12.48 -20.27
N ARG A 38 10.28 -11.59 -19.38
CA ARG A 38 10.76 -11.48 -18.00
C ARG A 38 9.65 -11.38 -16.96
N LEU A 39 8.37 -11.35 -17.38
CA LEU A 39 7.18 -11.14 -16.54
C LEU A 39 7.08 -9.76 -15.88
N VAL A 40 8.03 -8.86 -16.13
CA VAL A 40 8.05 -7.48 -15.63
C VAL A 40 8.34 -6.50 -16.78
N PRO A 41 7.90 -5.23 -16.71
CA PRO A 41 7.19 -4.60 -15.59
C PRO A 41 5.70 -4.99 -15.46
N ASP A 42 5.19 -4.82 -14.25
CA ASP A 42 3.76 -4.65 -13.99
C ASP A 42 3.33 -3.26 -14.47
N TYR A 43 2.04 -3.10 -14.80
CA TYR A 43 1.51 -1.83 -15.31
C TYR A 43 0.55 -1.18 -14.32
N GLN A 44 0.68 0.14 -14.14
CA GLN A 44 -0.23 0.95 -13.32
C GLN A 44 -0.87 2.02 -14.21
N SER A 45 -2.19 2.16 -14.17
CA SER A 45 -2.90 3.18 -14.97
C SER A 45 -2.91 4.52 -14.23
N ALA A 46 -2.27 5.55 -14.81
CA ALA A 46 -2.33 6.91 -14.31
C ALA A 46 -3.77 7.42 -14.27
N LYS A 47 -4.57 7.14 -15.29
CA LYS A 47 -5.99 7.51 -15.35
C LYS A 47 -6.79 7.00 -14.15
N ILE A 48 -6.69 5.70 -13.84
CA ILE A 48 -7.40 5.10 -12.70
C ILE A 48 -6.83 5.61 -11.37
N MET A 49 -5.51 5.79 -11.28
CA MET A 49 -4.88 6.36 -10.09
C MET A 49 -5.41 7.77 -9.81
N ARG A 50 -5.46 8.64 -10.82
CA ARG A 50 -6.01 10.00 -10.67
C ARG A 50 -7.48 9.99 -10.27
N MET A 51 -8.28 9.06 -10.79
CA MET A 51 -9.68 8.90 -10.41
C MET A 51 -9.84 8.49 -8.93
N ASN A 52 -9.01 7.57 -8.45
CA ASN A 52 -9.13 7.02 -7.10
C ASN A 52 -8.41 7.85 -6.03
N TYR A 53 -7.39 8.63 -6.41
CA TYR A 53 -6.48 9.30 -5.47
C TYR A 53 -6.38 10.81 -5.75
N GLU A 54 -7.53 11.45 -5.95
CA GLU A 54 -7.65 12.93 -6.00
C GLU A 54 -6.70 13.58 -7.01
N GLY A 55 -6.60 13.00 -8.21
CA GLY A 55 -5.74 13.52 -9.28
C GLY A 55 -4.26 13.13 -9.17
N ASN A 56 -3.86 12.30 -8.20
CA ASN A 56 -2.47 11.91 -7.98
C ASN A 56 -2.09 10.57 -8.61
N THR A 57 -0.81 10.42 -8.90
CA THR A 57 -0.17 9.14 -9.29
C THR A 57 1.06 8.90 -8.43
N PHE A 58 1.18 7.71 -7.85
CA PHE A 58 2.30 7.35 -6.97
C PHE A 58 2.51 5.82 -6.99
N PRO A 59 3.73 5.33 -6.70
CA PRO A 59 4.02 3.90 -6.72
C PRO A 59 3.40 3.18 -5.50
N PRO A 60 3.08 1.88 -5.61
CA PRO A 60 2.72 1.08 -4.45
C PRO A 60 3.93 0.89 -3.52
N MET A 61 3.67 0.72 -2.22
CA MET A 61 4.66 0.20 -1.28
C MET A 61 4.74 -1.32 -1.42
N GLY A 62 5.96 -1.83 -1.65
CA GLY A 62 6.20 -3.26 -1.86
C GLY A 62 5.42 -3.81 -3.05
N CYS A 63 4.64 -4.87 -2.84
CA CYS A 63 3.93 -5.54 -3.93
C CYS A 63 2.80 -4.69 -4.53
N ARG A 64 1.93 -4.14 -3.67
CA ARG A 64 0.65 -3.49 -4.04
C ARG A 64 -0.05 -2.72 -2.91
N SER A 65 0.68 -2.26 -1.89
CA SER A 65 0.06 -1.48 -0.81
C SER A 65 0.02 -0.01 -1.18
N HIS A 66 -1.15 0.49 -1.58
CA HIS A 66 -1.35 1.91 -1.89
C HIS A 66 -1.74 2.71 -0.66
N LEU A 67 -1.18 3.90 -0.52
CA LEU A 67 -1.51 4.85 0.54
C LEU A 67 -2.87 5.52 0.27
N SER A 68 -3.58 5.88 1.34
CA SER A 68 -4.69 6.83 1.25
C SER A 68 -4.17 8.25 1.04
N PRO A 69 -4.94 9.15 0.39
CA PRO A 69 -4.61 10.57 0.33
C PRO A 69 -4.40 11.15 1.73
N TRP A 70 -3.34 11.93 1.89
CA TRP A 70 -3.01 12.66 3.11
C TRP A 70 -2.26 13.93 2.72
N LYS A 71 -2.56 15.03 3.39
CA LYS A 71 -1.93 16.32 3.15
C LYS A 71 -1.13 16.74 4.37
N ASP A 72 0.04 17.34 4.13
CA ASP A 72 0.79 17.97 5.20
C ASP A 72 0.14 19.29 5.66
N GLU A 73 0.76 19.93 6.65
CA GLU A 73 0.30 21.19 7.24
C GLU A 73 0.21 22.33 6.22
N GLU A 74 0.96 22.24 5.10
CA GLU A 74 0.94 23.20 4.01
C GLU A 74 -0.15 22.90 2.96
N GLY A 75 -0.88 21.79 3.14
CA GLY A 75 -1.95 21.35 2.23
C GLY A 75 -1.46 20.55 1.02
N ASN A 76 -0.18 20.13 1.00
CA ASN A 76 0.40 19.37 -0.10
C ASN A 76 0.21 17.86 0.10
N TYR A 77 -0.14 17.12 -0.96
CA TYR A 77 -0.22 15.66 -0.86
C TYR A 77 1.15 15.05 -0.56
N LYS A 78 1.21 14.20 0.46
CA LYS A 78 2.42 13.46 0.83
C LYS A 78 2.24 11.97 0.53
N TRP A 79 3.17 11.43 -0.27
CA TRP A 79 3.21 10.01 -0.65
C TRP A 79 4.53 9.37 -0.22
N TYR A 80 5.65 10.00 -0.57
CA TYR A 80 6.98 9.52 -0.20
C TYR A 80 7.27 9.80 1.28
N GLY A 81 7.99 8.87 1.92
CA GLY A 81 8.26 8.91 3.35
C GLY A 81 7.07 8.50 4.22
N ARG A 82 5.98 7.99 3.65
CA ARG A 82 4.88 7.36 4.40
C ARG A 82 5.01 5.83 4.37
N PHE A 83 4.33 5.15 5.28
CA PHE A 83 4.49 3.71 5.49
C PHE A 83 3.18 3.01 5.93
N ASN A 84 3.26 1.68 6.04
CA ASN A 84 2.20 0.83 6.55
C ASN A 84 2.66 0.14 7.85
N GLN A 85 1.79 0.10 8.86
CA GLN A 85 2.09 -0.45 10.19
C GLN A 85 1.92 -1.97 10.27
N GLY A 86 1.24 -2.57 9.30
CA GLY A 86 1.05 -4.00 9.20
C GLY A 86 -0.29 -4.40 8.58
N VAL A 87 -0.43 -5.71 8.42
CA VAL A 87 -1.58 -6.34 7.77
C VAL A 87 -2.17 -7.41 8.69
N ILE A 88 -3.49 -7.45 8.82
CA ILE A 88 -4.26 -8.58 9.35
C ILE A 88 -5.18 -9.04 8.21
N SER A 89 -5.17 -10.34 7.89
CA SER A 89 -5.96 -10.87 6.75
C SER A 89 -7.11 -11.74 7.23
N LEU A 90 -8.30 -11.43 6.75
CA LEU A 90 -9.52 -12.17 7.03
C LEU A 90 -9.68 -13.35 6.07
N ASN A 91 -9.90 -14.55 6.61
CA ASN A 91 -10.25 -15.74 5.83
C ASN A 91 -11.76 -15.75 5.57
N LEU A 92 -12.19 -15.16 4.44
CA LEU A 92 -13.60 -15.11 4.04
C LEU A 92 -14.17 -16.49 3.68
N PRO A 93 -13.45 -17.39 2.97
CA PRO A 93 -13.93 -18.74 2.67
C PRO A 93 -14.31 -19.51 3.92
N GLN A 94 -13.53 -19.40 4.99
CA GLN A 94 -13.85 -20.09 6.24
C GLN A 94 -15.18 -19.61 6.83
N ILE A 95 -15.53 -18.32 6.70
CA ILE A 95 -16.83 -17.81 7.12
C ILE A 95 -17.93 -18.46 6.28
N GLY A 96 -17.77 -18.45 4.95
CA GLY A 96 -18.73 -19.05 4.03
C GLY A 96 -18.95 -20.54 4.26
N ILE A 97 -17.86 -21.30 4.50
CA ILE A 97 -17.91 -22.74 4.77
C ILE A 97 -18.65 -23.03 6.07
N ILE A 98 -18.39 -22.27 7.14
CA ILE A 98 -19.05 -22.50 8.44
C ILE A 98 -20.52 -22.07 8.37
N ALA A 99 -20.83 -21.03 7.62
CA ALA A 99 -22.20 -20.55 7.45
C ALA A 99 -23.09 -21.56 6.70
N ASP A 100 -22.51 -22.41 5.82
CA ASP A 100 -23.21 -23.45 5.05
C ASP A 100 -24.51 -22.95 4.38
N GLY A 101 -24.42 -21.79 3.72
CA GLY A 101 -25.57 -21.13 3.08
C GLY A 101 -26.48 -20.32 4.01
N GLY A 102 -26.27 -20.39 5.33
CA GLY A 102 -26.97 -19.59 6.34
C GLY A 102 -26.48 -18.14 6.38
N MET A 103 -27.23 -17.23 5.75
CA MET A 103 -26.83 -15.82 5.64
C MET A 103 -26.78 -15.07 6.98
N GLU A 104 -27.69 -15.35 7.91
CA GLU A 104 -27.66 -14.73 9.25
C GLU A 104 -26.35 -15.08 9.98
N LEU A 105 -26.00 -16.37 10.02
CA LEU A 105 -24.77 -16.85 10.62
C LEU A 105 -23.53 -16.27 9.91
N PHE A 106 -23.54 -16.17 8.59
CA PHE A 106 -22.45 -15.55 7.82
C PHE A 106 -22.18 -14.11 8.30
N TRP A 107 -23.22 -13.29 8.39
CA TRP A 107 -23.09 -11.88 8.80
C TRP A 107 -22.65 -11.76 10.26
N ASP A 108 -23.20 -12.57 11.15
CA ASP A 108 -22.81 -12.59 12.56
C ASP A 108 -21.32 -12.95 12.72
N MET A 109 -20.86 -13.99 12.04
CA MET A 109 -19.47 -14.41 12.07
C MET A 109 -18.53 -13.39 11.42
N LEU A 110 -18.96 -12.77 10.32
CA LEU A 110 -18.19 -11.71 9.66
C LEU A 110 -17.99 -10.54 10.62
N ASN A 111 -19.06 -10.07 11.27
CA ASN A 111 -19.00 -8.97 12.23
C ASN A 111 -18.06 -9.30 13.40
N GLN A 112 -18.19 -10.49 13.99
CA GLN A 112 -17.30 -10.93 15.08
C GLN A 112 -15.83 -10.95 14.65
N ARG A 113 -15.53 -11.48 13.45
CA ARG A 113 -14.16 -11.55 12.95
C ARG A 113 -13.59 -10.19 12.55
N LEU A 114 -14.42 -9.29 12.05
CA LEU A 114 -14.02 -7.92 11.72
C LEU A 114 -13.62 -7.15 13.00
N GLU A 115 -14.36 -7.30 14.09
CA GLU A 115 -13.99 -6.69 15.37
C GLU A 115 -12.68 -7.26 15.91
N LEU A 116 -12.50 -8.59 15.85
CA LEU A 116 -11.22 -9.22 16.22
C LEU A 116 -10.05 -8.73 15.35
N CYS A 117 -10.26 -8.56 14.04
CA CYS A 117 -9.23 -8.03 13.15
C CYS A 117 -8.87 -6.58 13.50
N LYS A 118 -9.87 -5.76 13.86
CA LYS A 118 -9.65 -4.39 14.33
C LYS A 118 -8.85 -4.36 15.63
N GLU A 119 -9.20 -5.19 16.61
CA GLU A 119 -8.41 -5.34 17.86
C GLU A 119 -6.97 -5.76 17.58
N ALA A 120 -6.75 -6.71 16.66
CA ALA A 120 -5.42 -7.16 16.27
C ALA A 120 -4.60 -6.04 15.58
N LEU A 121 -5.22 -5.25 14.69
CA LEU A 121 -4.58 -4.11 14.05
C LEU A 121 -4.22 -3.02 15.08
N LEU A 122 -5.13 -2.70 16.00
CA LEU A 122 -4.90 -1.71 17.05
C LEU A 122 -3.85 -2.18 18.06
N THR A 123 -3.77 -3.48 18.33
CA THR A 123 -2.69 -4.05 19.17
C THR A 123 -1.32 -3.71 18.57
N ARG A 124 -1.15 -3.91 17.27
CA ARG A 124 0.11 -3.54 16.58
C ARG A 124 0.39 -2.05 16.63
N HIS A 125 -0.63 -1.22 16.40
CA HIS A 125 -0.50 0.23 16.52
C HIS A 125 -0.03 0.65 17.92
N ASN A 126 -0.69 0.13 18.96
CA ASN A 126 -0.39 0.45 20.34
C ASN A 126 1.01 -0.01 20.75
N MET A 127 1.50 -1.13 20.22
CA MET A 127 2.88 -1.58 20.43
C MET A 127 3.93 -0.63 19.85
N LEU A 128 3.59 0.19 18.85
CA LEU A 128 4.51 1.16 18.24
C LEU A 128 4.52 2.50 18.98
N LEU A 129 3.49 2.82 19.78
CA LEU A 129 3.44 4.07 20.54
C LEU A 129 4.60 4.14 21.56
N GLY A 130 5.23 5.30 21.66
CA GLY A 130 6.41 5.54 22.48
C GLY A 130 7.70 4.97 21.88
N THR A 131 7.69 4.46 20.65
CA THR A 131 8.91 3.99 19.98
C THR A 131 9.80 5.18 19.63
N SER A 132 11.03 5.17 20.15
CA SER A 132 12.04 6.18 19.87
C SER A 132 12.61 6.07 18.45
N SER A 133 12.98 7.19 17.84
CA SER A 133 13.65 7.26 16.53
C SER A 133 14.97 6.49 16.50
N ASP A 134 15.60 6.28 17.66
CA ASP A 134 16.88 5.58 17.81
C ASP A 134 16.82 4.09 17.44
N VAL A 135 15.62 3.47 17.44
CA VAL A 135 15.48 2.06 17.04
C VAL A 135 15.83 1.81 15.58
N SER A 136 15.72 2.84 14.73
CA SER A 136 16.09 2.76 13.32
C SER A 136 16.43 4.13 12.72
N PRO A 137 17.64 4.66 12.98
CA PRO A 137 18.03 6.01 12.57
C PRO A 137 17.90 6.27 11.07
N ILE A 138 18.13 5.26 10.22
CA ILE A 138 17.97 5.40 8.77
C ILE A 138 16.52 5.73 8.39
N HIS A 139 15.53 5.10 9.03
CA HIS A 139 14.12 5.36 8.78
C HIS A 139 13.71 6.70 9.38
N TRP A 140 14.07 6.94 10.63
CA TRP A 140 13.45 7.99 11.42
C TRP A 140 14.22 9.30 11.43
N GLN A 141 15.55 9.28 11.31
CA GLN A 141 16.41 10.46 11.48
C GLN A 141 17.05 10.92 10.16
N HIS A 142 17.42 9.99 9.27
CA HIS A 142 18.23 10.30 8.09
C HIS A 142 17.45 10.41 6.77
N GLY A 143 16.11 10.42 6.81
CA GLY A 143 15.28 10.80 5.68
C GLY A 143 14.74 9.67 4.81
N ALA A 144 14.87 8.39 5.21
CA ALA A 144 14.20 7.32 4.47
C ALA A 144 12.67 7.35 4.69
N ILE A 145 12.20 7.69 5.89
CA ILE A 145 10.79 7.97 6.19
C ILE A 145 10.64 9.41 6.70
N ALA A 146 11.41 9.77 7.72
CA ALA A 146 11.34 11.08 8.36
C ALA A 146 12.74 11.62 8.73
N ARG A 147 12.75 12.84 9.26
CA ARG A 147 13.91 13.51 9.87
C ARG A 147 13.54 13.97 11.27
N LEU A 148 13.42 13.01 12.17
CA LEU A 148 13.21 13.22 13.59
C LEU A 148 14.54 13.48 14.28
N GLU A 149 14.47 14.18 15.40
CA GLU A 149 15.64 14.32 16.28
C GLU A 149 15.96 12.99 16.97
N LYS A 150 17.20 12.89 17.46
CA LYS A 150 17.61 11.75 18.29
C LYS A 150 16.66 11.63 19.49
N GLU A 151 16.33 10.40 19.87
CA GLU A 151 15.42 10.07 20.98
C GLU A 151 13.94 10.49 20.79
N GLU A 152 13.57 11.24 19.75
CA GLU A 152 12.19 11.64 19.48
C GLU A 152 11.27 10.44 19.18
N ASN A 153 10.03 10.47 19.70
CA ASN A 153 9.06 9.40 19.46
C ASN A 153 8.41 9.49 18.07
N ILE A 154 8.15 8.34 17.45
CA ILE A 154 7.53 8.25 16.11
C ILE A 154 6.00 8.44 16.12
N ASP A 155 5.37 8.65 17.28
CA ASP A 155 3.91 8.65 17.49
C ASP A 155 3.14 9.53 16.51
N LYS A 156 3.68 10.72 16.19
CA LYS A 156 3.06 11.66 15.23
C LYS A 156 2.96 11.08 13.82
N LEU A 157 3.80 10.11 13.47
CA LEU A 157 3.80 9.42 12.18
C LEU A 157 2.85 8.20 12.16
N LEU A 158 2.33 7.78 13.33
CA LEU A 158 1.42 6.65 13.46
C LEU A 158 -0.06 7.06 13.39
N LYS A 159 -0.35 8.36 13.53
CA LYS A 159 -1.69 8.91 13.71
C LYS A 159 -2.12 9.78 12.53
N ASP A 160 -3.37 10.21 12.57
CA ASP A 160 -3.96 11.22 11.68
C ASP A 160 -3.79 10.95 10.18
N GLY A 161 -3.70 9.66 9.81
CA GLY A 161 -3.59 9.21 8.43
C GLY A 161 -2.19 9.24 7.83
N TYR A 162 -1.14 9.65 8.56
CA TYR A 162 0.22 9.68 8.02
C TYR A 162 0.70 8.27 7.61
N SER A 163 0.44 7.26 8.42
CA SER A 163 0.67 5.85 8.06
C SER A 163 -0.64 5.08 7.96
N THR A 164 -0.58 3.93 7.31
CA THR A 164 -1.75 3.09 7.01
C THR A 164 -1.72 1.78 7.80
N LEU A 165 -2.90 1.19 8.02
CA LEU A 165 -3.10 -0.16 8.52
C LEU A 165 -3.93 -0.92 7.48
N SER A 166 -3.61 -2.18 7.24
CA SER A 166 -4.29 -2.97 6.21
C SER A 166 -5.11 -4.09 6.81
N LEU A 167 -6.42 -4.01 6.64
CA LEU A 167 -7.30 -5.16 6.74
C LEU A 167 -7.35 -5.84 5.37
N GLY A 168 -6.63 -6.95 5.24
CA GLY A 168 -6.66 -7.80 4.06
C GLY A 168 -7.80 -8.81 4.09
N TYR A 169 -8.09 -9.41 2.95
CA TYR A 169 -8.96 -10.57 2.84
C TYR A 169 -8.40 -11.54 1.79
N VAL A 170 -8.83 -12.80 1.88
CA VAL A 170 -8.56 -13.86 0.90
C VAL A 170 -9.82 -14.68 0.70
N GLY A 171 -10.01 -15.24 -0.49
CA GLY A 171 -11.20 -15.95 -0.95
C GLY A 171 -11.66 -15.46 -2.30
#